data_AF-A0A972S2A9-F1
#
_entry.id   AF-A0A972S2A9-F1
#
_cell.length_a   1.000
_cell.length_b   1.000
_cell.length_c   1.000
_cell.angle_alpha   90.00
_cell.angle_beta   90.00
_cell.angle_gamma   90.00
#
_symmetry.space_group_name_H-M   'P 1'
#
loop_
_entity.id
_entity.type
_entity.pdbx_description
1 polymer ?
#
loop_
_entity_poly.entity_id
_entity_poly.type
_entity_poly.pdbx_seq_one_letter_code
_entity_poly.pdbx_strand_id
1 'polypeptide(L)' 'MKKEKIVTLRVDADLWDRFKRVAKMNDSDASKELRKFIKRYLAKNAQLEISR' A
#
# COMPACT_ATOMS: atom_id res chain seq x y z
N MET A 1 15.14 3.87 15.65
CA MET A 1 14.83 3.04 14.46
C MET A 1 13.33 2.91 14.31
N LYS A 2 12.78 3.09 13.10
CA LYS A 2 11.35 2.80 12.85
C LYS A 2 11.13 1.30 12.95
N LYS A 3 10.09 0.87 13.69
CA LYS A 3 9.73 -0.56 13.78
C LYS A 3 9.07 -0.98 12.46
N GLU A 4 9.72 -1.86 11.71
CA GLU A 4 9.13 -2.48 10.52
C GLU A 4 8.32 -3.71 10.93
N LYS A 5 7.20 -3.96 10.25
CA LYS A 5 6.34 -5.13 10.47
C LYS A 5 6.05 -5.79 9.13
N ILE A 6 6.23 -7.10 9.06
CA ILE A 6 5.79 -7.90 7.90
C ILE A 6 4.30 -8.15 8.04
N VAL A 7 3.56 -7.91 6.95
CA VAL A 7 2.11 -8.13 6.87
C VAL A 7 1.85 -9.05 5.69
N THR A 8 1.12 -10.14 5.94
CA THR A 8 0.61 -11.04 4.91
C THR A 8 -0.85 -10.68 4.66
N LEU A 9 -1.26 -10.57 3.40
CA LEU A 9 -2.64 -10.26 3.03
C LEU A 9 -3.08 -11.13 1.85
N ARG A 10 -4.39 -11.44 1.80
CA ARG A 10 -4.99 -12.18 0.68
C ARG A 10 -5.53 -11.18 -0.33
N VAL A 11 -5.16 -11.35 -1.60
CA VAL A 11 -5.65 -10.56 -2.74
C VAL A 11 -6.00 -11.54 -3.85
N ASP A 12 -6.96 -11.15 -4.68
CA ASP A 12 -7.12 -11.75 -5.99
C ASP A 12 -5.78 -11.79 -6.77
N ALA A 13 -5.46 -12.97 -7.32
CA ALA A 13 -4.16 -13.21 -7.94
C ALA A 13 -3.97 -12.36 -9.20
N ASP A 14 -5.00 -12.27 -10.05
CA ASP A 14 -4.96 -11.52 -11.30
C ASP A 14 -4.83 -10.02 -11.04
N LEU A 15 -5.53 -9.52 -10.02
CA LEU A 15 -5.41 -8.14 -9.56
C LEU A 15 -3.98 -7.84 -9.10
N TRP A 16 -3.40 -8.72 -8.28
CA TRP A 16 -2.04 -8.52 -7.76
C TRP A 16 -0.98 -8.56 -8.88
N ASP A 17 -1.13 -9.47 -9.84
CA ASP A 17 -0.22 -9.56 -10.98
C ASP A 17 -0.34 -8.36 -11.92
N ARG A 18 -1.54 -7.83 -12.13
CA ARG A 18 -1.73 -6.56 -12.85
C ARG A 18 -1.09 -5.39 -12.10
N PHE A 19 -1.30 -5.31 -10.79
CA PHE A 19 -0.70 -4.27 -9.95
C PHE A 19 0.84 -4.30 -10.01
N LYS A 20 1.46 -5.47 -9.88
CA LYS A 20 2.92 -5.64 -10.01
C LYS A 20 3.43 -5.19 -11.37
N ARG A 21 2.75 -5.58 -12.46
CA ARG A 21 3.12 -5.19 -13.82
C ARG A 21 3.11 -3.68 -13.99
N VAL A 22 2.03 -3.02 -13.57
CA VAL A 22 1.91 -1.56 -13.65
C VAL A 22 2.95 -0.85 -12.78
N ALA A 23 3.21 -1.33 -11.56
CA ALA A 23 4.25 -0.75 -10.70
C ALA A 23 5.62 -0.81 -11.38
N LYS A 24 5.96 -1.95 -11.99
CA LYS A 24 7.23 -2.14 -12.70
C LYS A 24 7.33 -1.25 -13.94
N MET A 25 6.25 -1.06 -14.70
CA MET A 25 6.22 -0.13 -15.84
C MET A 25 6.49 1.32 -15.42
N ASN A 26 6.20 1.67 -14.17
CA ASN A 26 6.46 2.99 -13.58
C ASN A 26 7.76 3.02 -12.74
N ASP A 27 8.70 2.11 -13.02
CA ASP A 27 10.00 1.99 -12.34
C ASP A 27 9.90 1.93 -10.81
N SER A 28 8.90 1.18 -10.33
CA SER A 28 8.60 1.00 -8.91
C SER A 28 8.32 -0.48 -8.59
N ASP A 29 8.25 -0.81 -7.30
CA ASP A 29 7.86 -2.13 -6.83
C ASP A 29 6.51 -2.08 -6.12
N ALA A 30 5.79 -3.20 -6.19
CA ALA A 30 4.45 -3.32 -5.61
C ALA A 30 4.41 -2.96 -4.12
N SER A 31 5.45 -3.33 -3.36
CA SER A 31 5.55 -3.00 -1.93
C SER A 31 5.70 -1.49 -1.70
N LYS A 32 6.51 -0.78 -2.49
CA LYS A 32 6.61 0.69 -2.45
C LYS A 32 5.29 1.35 -2.79
N GLU A 33 4.63 0.92 -3.86
CA GLU A 33 3.35 1.49 -4.26
C GLU A 33 2.23 1.21 -3.25
N LEU A 34 2.20 0.01 -2.66
CA LEU A 34 1.25 -0.33 -1.60
C LEU A 34 1.47 0.56 -0.36
N ARG A 35 2.71 0.80 0.05
CA ARG A 35 3.03 1.74 1.14
C ARG A 35 2.59 3.17 0.80
N LYS A 36 2.81 3.63 -0.44
CA LYS A 36 2.33 4.95 -0.89
C LYS A 36 0.80 5.02 -0.83
N PHE A 37 0.12 3.97 -1.26
CA PHE A 37 -1.34 3.87 -1.20
C PHE A 37 -1.84 3.97 0.24
N ILE A 38 -1.27 3.19 1.16
CA ILE A 38 -1.61 3.25 2.60
C ILE A 38 -1.43 4.67 3.15
N LYS A 39 -0.28 5.31 2.87
CA LYS A 39 -0.04 6.69 3.31
C LYS A 39 -1.06 7.68 2.75
N ARG A 40 -1.38 7.59 1.45
CA ARG A 40 -2.41 8.44 0.82
C ARG A 40 -3.79 8.20 1.42
N TYR A 41 -4.14 6.94 1.67
CA TYR A 41 -5.40 6.59 2.30
C TYR A 41 -5.51 7.17 3.70
N LEU A 42 -4.47 7.03 4.53
CA LEU A 42 -4.44 7.64 5.86
C LEU A 42 -4.52 9.16 5.78
N ALA A 43 -3.72 9.83 4.93
CA ALA A 43 -3.76 11.28 4.79
C ALA A 43 -5.15 11.81 4.40
N LYS A 44 -5.87 11.07 3.53
CA LYS A 44 -7.24 11.41 3.10
C LYS A 44 -8.28 11.21 4.20
N ASN A 45 -8.06 10.26 5.12
CA ASN A 45 -9.04 9.82 6.10
C ASN A 45 -8.64 10.12 7.56
N ALA A 46 -7.51 10.78 7.80
CA ALA A 46 -6.94 11.03 9.13
C ALA A 46 -7.88 11.86 10.03
N GLN A 47 -8.83 12.60 9.46
CA GLN A 47 -9.88 13.28 10.23
C GLN A 47 -10.70 12.30 11.10
N LEU A 48 -10.77 11.00 10.73
CA LEU A 48 -11.47 9.95 11.48
C LEU A 48 -10.74 9.51 12.76
N GLU A 49 -9.48 9.93 12.98
CA GLU A 49 -8.74 9.59 14.20
C GLU A 49 -8.91 10.64 15.33
N ILE A 50 -9.56 11.78 15.09
CA ILE A 50 -9.72 12.86 16.10
C ILE A 50 -10.89 12.57 17.09
N SER A 51 -11.33 11.32 17.21
CA SER A 51 -12.47 10.97 18.10
C SER A 51 -12.25 9.68 18.90
N ARG A 52 -11.10 9.57 19.56
CA ARG A 52 -10.89 8.62 20.67
C ARG A 52 -10.15 9.28 21.82
#